data_AF-A0A1U8BWH0-F1
#
_entry.id   AF-A0A1U8BWH0-F1
#
_cell.length_a   1.000
_cell.length_b   1.000
_cell.length_c   1.000
_cell.angle_alpha   90.00
_cell.angle_beta   90.00
_cell.angle_gamma   90.00
#
_symmetry.space_group_name_H-M   'P 1'
#
loop_
_entity.id
_entity.type
_entity.pdbx_description
1 polymer ?
#
loop_
_entity_poly.entity_id
_entity_poly.type
_entity_poly.pdbx_seq_one_letter_code
_entity_poly.pdbx_strand_id
1 'polypeptide(L)'
;MAPFQTNEELISTGIKQFNVLLDQQVFSDPLIPEEGMVTVVDDWVNLYINYYKPLVLGGQQEQDKTLQELQQELKTLGSQFLTKYRTFLKSRDHPNSEPPSS
;
A
#
# COMPACT_ATOMS: atom_id res chain seq x y z
N MET A 1 9.44 -28.26 -11.15
CA MET A 1 9.11 -27.89 -9.76
C MET A 1 9.67 -26.50 -9.54
N ALA A 2 8.82 -25.52 -9.19
CA ALA A 2 9.32 -24.20 -8.82
C ALA A 2 10.18 -24.35 -7.55
N PRO A 3 11.32 -23.64 -7.41
CA PRO A 3 12.11 -23.70 -6.19
C PRO A 3 11.21 -23.31 -5.02
N PHE A 4 11.34 -24.03 -3.89
CA PHE A 4 10.54 -23.81 -2.69
C PHE A 4 10.73 -22.37 -2.22
N GLN A 5 9.77 -21.50 -2.52
CA GLN A 5 9.81 -20.10 -2.11
C GLN A 5 9.71 -20.06 -0.58
N THR A 6 10.71 -19.50 0.09
CA THR A 6 10.67 -19.38 1.56
C THR A 6 9.66 -18.32 1.99
N ASN A 7 9.22 -18.36 3.26
CA ASN A 7 8.34 -17.32 3.80
C ASN A 7 8.98 -15.91 3.71
N GLU A 8 10.31 -15.81 3.82
CA GLU A 8 11.05 -14.54 3.64
C GLU A 8 11.01 -14.06 2.18
N GLU A 9 11.21 -14.97 1.22
CA GLU A 9 11.10 -14.64 -0.20
C GLU A 9 9.68 -14.26 -0.60
N LEU A 10 8.67 -14.87 0.03
CA LEU A 10 7.26 -14.52 -0.12
C LEU A 10 7.01 -13.10 0.39
N ILE A 11 7.47 -12.76 1.59
CA ILE A 11 7.34 -11.40 2.16
C ILE A 11 8.01 -10.38 1.22
N SER A 12 9.27 -10.62 0.84
CA SER A 12 10.02 -9.73 -0.07
C SER A 12 9.31 -9.53 -1.41
N THR A 13 8.72 -10.59 -1.96
CA THR A 13 7.92 -10.51 -3.19
C THR A 13 6.65 -9.69 -2.99
N GLY A 14 5.93 -9.91 -1.90
CA GLY A 14 4.72 -9.16 -1.55
C GLY A 14 4.99 -7.67 -1.39
N ILE A 15 6.04 -7.31 -0.65
CA ILE A 15 6.49 -5.92 -0.46
C ILE A 15 6.82 -5.28 -1.80
N LYS A 16 7.60 -5.96 -2.65
CA LYS A 16 8.01 -5.43 -3.96
C LYS A 16 6.80 -5.19 -4.87
N GLN A 17 5.89 -6.15 -4.97
CA GLN A 17 4.68 -6.03 -5.79
C GLN A 17 3.77 -4.93 -5.29
N PHE A 18 3.59 -4.83 -3.97
CA PHE A 18 2.76 -3.78 -3.37
C PHE A 18 3.37 -2.40 -3.60
N ASN A 19 4.69 -2.23 -3.46
CA ASN A 19 5.35 -0.97 -3.76
C ASN A 19 5.18 -0.58 -5.24
N VAL A 20 5.30 -1.54 -6.17
CA VAL A 20 5.01 -1.30 -7.59
C VAL A 20 3.56 -0.87 -7.82
N LEU A 21 2.60 -1.50 -7.15
CA LEU A 21 1.18 -1.10 -7.22
C LEU A 21 0.98 0.35 -6.76
N LEU A 22 1.61 0.75 -5.66
CA LEU A 22 1.52 2.12 -5.14
C LEU A 22 2.20 3.14 -6.07
N ASP A 23 3.37 2.81 -6.62
CA ASP A 23 4.11 3.70 -7.52
C ASP A 23 3.42 3.90 -8.88
N GLN A 24 2.56 2.96 -9.29
CA GLN A 24 1.75 3.07 -10.51
C GLN A 24 0.54 4.01 -10.38
N GLN A 25 0.19 4.43 -9.16
CA GLN A 25 -0.98 5.28 -8.96
C GLN A 25 -0.74 6.67 -9.52
N VAL A 26 -1.53 7.03 -10.54
CA VAL A 26 -1.53 8.36 -11.14
C VAL A 26 -2.70 9.15 -10.57
N PHE A 27 -2.41 10.27 -9.91
CA PHE A 27 -3.45 11.13 -9.34
C PHE A 27 -4.00 12.08 -10.42
N SER A 28 -5.13 11.71 -11.00
CA SER A 28 -5.84 12.49 -12.04
C SER A 28 -7.27 12.82 -11.64
N ASP A 29 -7.83 13.88 -12.24
CA ASP A 29 -9.20 14.30 -11.95
C ASP A 29 -10.25 13.34 -12.54
N PRO A 30 -11.36 13.08 -11.83
CA PRO A 30 -11.69 13.57 -10.49
C PRO A 30 -10.91 12.83 -9.39
N LEU A 31 -10.42 13.60 -8.41
CA LEU A 31 -9.66 13.04 -7.30
C LEU A 31 -10.56 12.38 -6.26
N ILE A 32 -10.08 11.27 -5.70
CA ILE A 32 -10.73 10.58 -4.59
C ILE A 32 -10.47 11.39 -3.31
N PRO A 33 -11.47 11.63 -2.43
CA PRO A 33 -11.19 12.26 -1.14
C PRO A 33 -10.22 11.39 -0.32
N GLU A 34 -9.50 12.00 0.63
CA GLU A 34 -8.49 11.30 1.43
C GLU A 34 -9.03 10.02 2.05
N GLU A 35 -10.21 10.10 2.68
CA GLU A 35 -10.91 8.96 3.28
C GLU A 35 -11.17 7.81 2.31
N GLY A 36 -11.52 8.12 1.06
CA GLY A 36 -11.72 7.10 0.03
C GLY A 36 -10.40 6.41 -0.35
N MET A 37 -9.30 7.16 -0.41
CA MET A 37 -7.99 6.58 -0.68
C MET A 37 -7.48 5.71 0.48
N VAL A 38 -7.79 6.09 1.73
CA VAL A 38 -7.50 5.24 2.91
C VAL A 38 -8.20 3.88 2.77
N THR A 39 -9.49 3.88 2.42
CA THR A 39 -10.25 2.63 2.19
C THR A 39 -9.63 1.79 1.08
N VAL A 40 -9.25 2.41 -0.05
CA VAL A 40 -8.61 1.70 -1.17
C VAL A 40 -7.29 1.03 -0.75
N VAL A 41 -6.45 1.74 0.01
CA VAL A 41 -5.17 1.20 0.48
C VAL A 41 -5.39 0.04 1.48
N ASP A 42 -6.34 0.18 2.40
CA ASP A 42 -6.70 -0.90 3.34
C ASP A 42 -7.24 -2.14 2.60
N ASP A 43 -8.07 -1.94 1.57
CA ASP A 43 -8.58 -3.01 0.72
C ASP A 43 -7.46 -3.71 -0.05
N TRP A 44 -6.46 -2.99 -0.55
CA TRP A 44 -5.28 -3.61 -1.18
C TRP A 44 -4.44 -4.41 -0.18
N VAL A 45 -4.24 -3.92 1.04
CA VAL A 45 -3.55 -4.70 2.08
C VAL A 45 -4.31 -6.00 2.33
N ASN A 46 -5.63 -5.94 2.51
CA ASN A 46 -6.45 -7.13 2.72
C ASN A 46 -6.41 -8.10 1.53
N LEU A 47 -6.43 -7.57 0.30
CA LEU A 47 -6.29 -8.36 -0.93
C LEU A 47 -4.97 -9.13 -0.94
N TYR A 48 -3.85 -8.48 -0.62
CA TYR A 48 -2.54 -9.13 -0.56
C TYR A 48 -2.47 -10.19 0.52
N ILE A 49 -2.97 -9.90 1.73
CA ILE A 49 -3.00 -10.89 2.82
C ILE A 49 -3.83 -12.11 2.43
N ASN A 50 -5.01 -11.91 1.83
CA ASN A 50 -5.84 -13.01 1.38
C ASN A 50 -5.19 -13.82 0.25
N TYR A 51 -4.47 -13.16 -0.65
CA TYR A 51 -3.73 -13.81 -1.73
C TYR A 51 -2.57 -14.67 -1.22
N TYR A 52 -1.79 -14.15 -0.26
CA TYR A 52 -0.62 -14.84 0.27
C TYR A 52 -0.95 -15.90 1.32
N LYS A 53 -2.09 -15.81 2.01
CA LYS A 53 -2.53 -16.77 3.04
C LYS A 53 -2.34 -18.26 2.65
N PRO A 54 -2.83 -18.75 1.49
CA PRO A 54 -2.64 -20.15 1.11
C PRO A 54 -1.22 -20.50 0.64
N LEU A 55 -0.33 -19.51 0.47
CA LEU A 55 1.02 -19.68 -0.05
C LEU A 55 2.09 -19.75 1.05
N VAL A 56 1.74 -19.39 2.29
CA VAL A 56 2.67 -19.42 3.42
C VAL A 56 2.94 -20.85 3.87
N LEU A 57 4.23 -21.16 4.08
CA LEU A 57 4.68 -22.46 4.52
C LEU A 57 4.71 -22.54 6.05
N GLY A 58 4.67 -23.76 6.58
CA GLY A 58 4.84 -24.03 8.01
C GLY A 58 3.55 -24.32 8.76
N GLY A 59 3.67 -24.46 10.08
CA GLY A 59 2.53 -24.67 10.99
C GLY A 59 1.71 -23.39 11.18
N GLN A 60 0.54 -23.50 11.84
CA GLN A 60 -0.37 -22.36 12.06
C GLN A 60 0.34 -21.13 12.67
N GLN A 61 1.19 -21.34 13.67
CA GLN A 61 1.94 -20.26 14.31
C GLN A 61 2.93 -19.58 13.37
N GLU A 62 3.61 -20.33 12.51
CA GLU A 62 4.54 -19.77 11.51
C GLU A 62 3.77 -19.02 10.43
N GLN A 63 2.64 -19.56 10.00
CA GLN A 63 1.75 -18.92 9.03
C GLN A 63 1.23 -17.58 9.56
N ASP A 64 0.70 -17.57 10.78
CA ASP A 64 0.15 -16.37 11.41
C ASP A 64 1.25 -15.30 11.59
N LYS A 65 2.45 -15.71 12.01
CA LYS A 65 3.59 -14.81 12.14
C LYS A 65 3.99 -14.19 10.80
N THR A 66 4.15 -15.00 9.76
CA THR A 66 4.54 -14.52 8.42
C THR A 66 3.49 -13.58 7.83
N LEU A 67 2.19 -13.90 7.99
CA LEU A 67 1.12 -13.03 7.50
C LEU A 67 1.03 -11.71 8.29
N GLN A 68 1.27 -11.75 9.60
CA GLN A 68 1.32 -10.55 10.42
C GLN A 68 2.49 -9.65 10.02
N GLU A 69 3.66 -10.23 9.79
CA GLU A 69 4.85 -9.51 9.33
C GLU A 69 4.62 -8.86 7.96
N LEU A 70 4.10 -9.62 7.00
CA LEU A 70 3.70 -9.07 5.69
C LEU A 70 2.71 -7.93 5.86
N GLN A 71 1.65 -8.11 6.67
CA GLN A 71 0.62 -7.08 6.85
C GLN A 71 1.20 -5.79 7.43
N GLN A 72 2.13 -5.88 8.37
CA GLN A 72 2.78 -4.73 8.97
C GLN A 72 3.62 -3.94 7.95
N GLU A 73 4.38 -4.63 7.11
CA GLU A 73 5.18 -4.01 6.05
C GLU A 73 4.30 -3.32 5.01
N LEU A 74 3.22 -3.99 4.56
CA LEU A 74 2.28 -3.40 3.60
C LEU A 74 1.57 -2.16 4.18
N LYS A 75 1.15 -2.20 5.45
CA LYS A 75 0.56 -1.03 6.13
C LYS A 75 1.55 0.13 6.23
N THR A 76 2.82 -0.15 6.46
CA THR A 76 3.88 0.87 6.53
C THR A 76 4.04 1.57 5.17
N LEU A 77 4.13 0.80 4.09
CA LEU A 77 4.16 1.35 2.72
C LEU A 77 2.89 2.14 2.38
N GLY A 78 1.73 1.60 2.74
CA GLY A 78 0.44 2.26 2.55
C GLY A 78 0.36 3.62 3.24
N SER A 79 0.83 3.71 4.49
CA SER A 79 0.88 4.97 5.25
C SER A 79 1.79 6.02 4.60
N GLN A 80 2.96 5.60 4.10
CA GLN A 80 3.87 6.48 3.37
C GLN A 80 3.23 7.01 2.07
N PHE A 81 2.52 6.15 1.34
CA PHE A 81 1.77 6.54 0.15
C PHE A 81 0.65 7.52 0.47
N LEU A 82 -0.17 7.25 1.51
CA LEU A 82 -1.26 8.13 1.94
C LEU A 82 -0.74 9.51 2.37
N THR A 83 0.46 9.58 2.96
CA THR A 83 1.11 10.85 3.29
C THR A 83 1.44 11.67 2.03
N LYS A 84 1.94 11.03 0.98
CA LYS A 84 2.17 11.67 -0.33
C LYS A 84 0.85 12.13 -0.95
N TYR A 85 -0.18 11.29 -0.89
CA TYR A 85 -1.51 11.60 -1.41
C TYR A 85 -2.14 12.82 -0.72
N ARG A 86 -2.13 12.86 0.62
CA ARG A 86 -2.62 14.00 1.40
C ARG A 86 -1.89 15.30 1.03
N THR A 87 -0.57 15.24 0.86
CA THR A 87 0.22 16.40 0.44
C THR A 87 -0.19 16.88 -0.95
N PHE A 88 -0.44 15.96 -1.87
CA PHE A 88 -0.93 16.26 -3.21
C PHE A 88 -2.32 16.91 -3.21
N LEU A 89 -3.28 16.38 -2.44
CA LEU A 89 -4.62 16.98 -2.30
C LEU A 89 -4.53 18.44 -1.82
N LYS A 90 -3.78 18.69 -0.75
CA LYS A 90 -3.57 20.05 -0.21
C LYS A 90 -2.98 21.01 -1.24
N SER A 91 -2.06 20.55 -2.09
CA SER A 91 -1.45 21.38 -3.14
C SER A 91 -2.46 21.80 -4.22
N ARG A 92 -3.51 20.99 -4.46
CA ARG A 92 -4.58 21.29 -5.41
C ARG A 92 -5.72 22.12 -4.81
N ASP A 93 -5.90 22.09 -3.49
CA ASP A 93 -6.81 23.00 -2.78
C ASP A 93 -6.25 24.44 -2.69
N HIS A 94 -4.95 24.64 -2.97
CA HIS A 94 -4.28 25.96 -2.90
C HIS A 94 -3.87 26.58 -4.27
N PRO A 95 -4.68 26.58 -5.37
CA PRO A 95 -4.24 27.21 -6.63
C PRO A 95 -4.36 28.74 -6.63
N ASN A 96 -5.09 29.35 -5.67
CA ASN A 96 -5.49 30.77 -5.70
C ASN A 96 -5.12 31.55 -4.43
N SER A 97 -3.83 31.62 -4.09
CA SER A 97 -3.36 32.74 -3.26
C SER A 97 -2.94 33.85 -4.22
N GLU A 98 -3.81 34.86 -4.39
CA GLU A 98 -3.59 36.04 -5.23
C GLU A 98 -2.19 36.66 -5.01
N PRO A 99 -1.52 37.15 -6.07
CA PRO A 99 -0.35 38.00 -5.87
C PRO A 99 -0.80 39.32 -5.22
N PRO A 100 -0.01 39.92 -4.32
CA PRO A 100 -0.38 41.17 -3.69
C PRO A 100 -0.48 42.26 -4.76
N SER A 101 -1.69 42.81 -4.94
CA SER A 101 -1.91 44.01 -5.74
C SER A 101 -1.02 45.15 -5.22
N SER A 102 -0.26 45.74 -6.14
CA SER A 102 0.65 46.88 -5.90
C SER A 102 -0.09 48.19 -5.64
#